data_AF-A0A9D9PQ98-F1
#
_entry.id   AF-A0A9D9PQ98-F1
#
_cell.length_a   1.000
_cell.length_b   1.000
_cell.length_c   1.000
_cell.angle_alpha   90.00
_cell.angle_beta   90.00
_cell.angle_gamma   90.00
#
_symmetry.space_group_name_H-M   'P 1'
#
loop_
_entity.id
_entity.type
_entity.pdbx_description
1 polymer ?
#
loop_
_entity_poly.entity_id
_entity_poly.type
_entity_poly.pdbx_seq_one_letter_code
_entity_poly.pdbx_strand_id
1 'polypeptide(L)'
;MGNNMTREEFIEKAKQKYEVKIYESDESDRERIVKYVEKDSVITDVEKFESVMRFLDEFSNIRLVKIDGSERENRGIGLSVRERAYWQNSWEDKGKAVIMVANMWNTSCDEINFFMSGEGCFYDRGRNFITDNVDEFLEFFLNVPCRDHEQPSGYTYQLLHDAGWYEGREEDMTELIDKCKEEGYALTDIQKSIISEFSGLVIENPRIKQTYHNRVRLRSADDRLRHHVFNNDRFIPDGVDVIEIGHYQDNVELYLSKDGRIFNHMGFPVGIDFMEGLHILLNK
;
A
#
# COMPACT_ATOMS: atom_id res chain seq x y z
N MET A 1 23.08 -21.70 -23.03
CA MET A 1 22.19 -21.57 -21.85
C MET A 1 22.77 -20.43 -21.05
N GLY A 2 22.10 -19.27 -21.03
CA GLY A 2 22.52 -18.18 -20.14
C GLY A 2 22.35 -18.65 -18.70
N ASN A 3 23.26 -18.24 -17.81
CA ASN A 3 23.02 -18.39 -16.37
C ASN A 3 21.79 -17.56 -16.04
N ASN A 4 20.75 -18.19 -15.48
CA ASN A 4 19.65 -17.47 -14.86
C ASN A 4 20.20 -16.67 -13.67
N MET A 5 19.66 -15.49 -13.44
CA MET A 5 19.95 -14.64 -12.28
C MET A 5 19.70 -15.44 -11.00
N THR A 6 20.67 -15.47 -10.08
CA THR A 6 20.45 -16.11 -8.77
C THR A 6 19.72 -15.17 -7.82
N ARG A 7 19.17 -15.72 -6.72
CA ARG A 7 18.61 -14.93 -5.61
C ARG A 7 19.60 -13.87 -5.12
N GLU A 8 20.87 -14.22 -4.94
CA GLU A 8 21.92 -13.30 -4.48
C GLU A 8 22.16 -12.18 -5.49
N GLU A 9 22.28 -12.52 -6.78
CA GLU A 9 22.46 -11.52 -7.84
C GLU A 9 21.29 -10.55 -7.92
N PHE A 10 20.06 -11.06 -7.77
CA PHE A 10 18.86 -10.23 -7.71
C PHE A 10 18.87 -9.30 -6.50
N ILE A 11 19.20 -9.81 -5.31
CA ILE A 11 19.28 -9.02 -4.07
C ILE A 11 20.33 -7.91 -4.20
N GLU A 12 21.51 -8.21 -4.75
CA GLU A 12 22.56 -7.20 -4.93
C GLU A 12 22.16 -6.11 -5.93
N LYS A 13 21.46 -6.47 -7.02
CA LYS A 13 20.86 -5.48 -7.93
C LYS A 13 19.77 -4.66 -7.24
N ALA A 14 18.93 -5.30 -6.43
CA ALA A 14 17.85 -4.61 -5.73
C ALA A 14 18.38 -3.61 -4.70
N LYS A 15 19.44 -3.94 -3.95
CA LYS A 15 20.10 -3.04 -2.98
C LYS A 15 20.62 -1.74 -3.59
N GLN A 16 20.90 -1.71 -4.89
CA GLN A 16 21.31 -0.49 -5.59
C GLN A 16 20.16 0.52 -5.76
N LYS A 17 18.90 0.07 -5.61
CA LYS A 17 17.69 0.87 -5.87
C LYS A 17 16.72 0.91 -4.69
N TYR A 18 16.77 -0.08 -3.79
CA TYR A 18 15.80 -0.32 -2.74
C TYR A 18 16.51 -0.68 -1.43
N GLU A 19 15.89 -0.34 -0.30
CA GLU A 19 16.14 -1.01 0.96
C GLU A 19 15.56 -2.43 0.89
N VAL A 20 16.38 -3.44 1.15
CA VAL A 20 15.98 -4.85 0.99
C VAL A 20 15.71 -5.46 2.35
N LYS A 21 14.47 -5.92 2.56
CA LYS A 21 14.03 -6.67 3.74
C LYS A 21 13.69 -8.09 3.34
N ILE A 22 14.47 -9.04 3.86
CA ILE A 22 14.22 -10.46 3.69
C ILE A 22 13.39 -10.93 4.88
N TYR A 23 12.28 -11.59 4.59
CA TYR A 23 11.47 -12.24 5.61
C TYR A 23 11.80 -13.73 5.61
N GLU A 24 11.94 -14.30 6.78
CA GLU A 24 11.99 -15.76 6.95
C GLU A 24 10.60 -16.16 7.45
N SER A 25 9.87 -16.92 6.63
CA SER A 25 8.56 -17.46 7.00
C SER A 25 8.74 -18.89 7.51
N ASP A 26 8.10 -19.22 8.63
CA ASP A 26 8.16 -20.56 9.23
C ASP A 26 7.46 -21.63 8.36
N GLU A 27 6.48 -21.22 7.54
CA GLU A 27 5.80 -22.06 6.53
C GLU A 27 6.32 -21.64 5.15
N SER A 28 6.79 -22.61 4.36
CA SER A 28 7.26 -22.33 3.00
C SER A 28 6.08 -21.91 2.11
N ASP A 29 6.30 -20.97 1.19
CA ASP A 29 5.26 -20.57 0.22
C ASP A 29 4.75 -21.76 -0.59
N ARG A 30 5.60 -22.78 -0.76
CA ARG A 30 5.28 -24.09 -1.32
C ARG A 30 4.21 -24.83 -0.51
N GLU A 31 4.40 -24.97 0.81
CA GLU A 31 3.42 -25.58 1.71
C GLU A 31 2.11 -24.81 1.74
N ARG A 32 2.16 -23.47 1.70
CA ARG A 32 0.96 -22.64 1.59
C ARG A 32 0.18 -22.97 0.32
N ILE A 33 0.83 -22.99 -0.85
CA ILE A 33 0.14 -23.33 -2.11
C ILE A 33 -0.45 -24.74 -2.03
N VAL A 34 0.31 -25.74 -1.57
CA VAL A 34 -0.15 -27.13 -1.45
C VAL A 34 -1.35 -27.27 -0.51
N LYS A 35 -1.33 -26.59 0.63
CA LYS A 35 -2.44 -26.60 1.59
C LYS A 35 -3.70 -25.92 1.04
N TYR A 36 -3.53 -24.88 0.21
CA TYR A 36 -4.64 -24.26 -0.50
C TYR A 36 -5.18 -25.15 -1.62
N VAL A 37 -4.33 -25.97 -2.25
CA VAL A 37 -4.74 -26.95 -3.25
C VAL A 37 -5.80 -27.90 -2.70
N GLU A 38 -5.62 -28.37 -1.47
CA GLU A 38 -6.46 -29.40 -0.84
C GLU A 38 -7.84 -28.90 -0.38
N LYS A 39 -8.03 -27.58 -0.21
CA LYS A 39 -9.19 -27.04 0.53
C LYS A 39 -10.37 -26.54 -0.30
N ASP A 40 -10.19 -26.22 -1.59
CA ASP A 40 -11.28 -25.89 -2.57
C ASP A 40 -10.73 -25.40 -3.94
N SER A 41 -9.55 -25.85 -4.41
CA SER A 41 -8.82 -25.15 -5.50
C SER A 41 -8.90 -25.78 -6.90
N VAL A 42 -8.83 -24.90 -7.91
CA VAL A 42 -8.74 -25.20 -9.36
C VAL A 42 -7.38 -25.81 -9.75
N ILE A 43 -6.37 -25.76 -8.88
CA ILE A 43 -5.08 -26.43 -9.08
C ILE A 43 -5.25 -27.90 -8.67
N THR A 44 -5.77 -28.71 -9.59
CA THR A 44 -5.95 -30.15 -9.38
C THR A 44 -4.67 -30.96 -9.61
N ASP A 45 -3.60 -30.29 -10.04
CA ASP A 45 -2.38 -30.91 -10.56
C ASP A 45 -1.17 -30.00 -10.31
N VAL A 46 -0.43 -30.30 -9.24
CA VAL A 46 0.75 -29.54 -8.82
C VAL A 46 1.90 -29.67 -9.83
N GLU A 47 1.96 -30.76 -10.61
CA GLU A 47 2.99 -30.97 -11.63
C GLU A 47 2.92 -29.91 -12.73
N LYS A 48 1.73 -29.39 -13.02
CA LYS A 48 1.54 -28.28 -13.96
C LYS A 48 2.14 -26.96 -13.48
N PHE A 49 2.52 -26.84 -12.21
CA PHE A 49 3.03 -25.62 -11.60
C PHE A 49 4.48 -25.73 -11.12
N GLU A 50 5.24 -26.75 -11.55
CA GLU A 50 6.65 -26.90 -11.17
C GLU A 50 7.49 -25.65 -11.45
N SER A 51 7.25 -24.95 -12.56
CA SER A 51 7.95 -23.71 -12.87
C SER A 51 7.63 -22.59 -11.88
N VAL A 52 6.39 -22.50 -11.40
CA VAL A 52 6.01 -21.55 -10.34
C VAL A 52 6.68 -21.93 -9.02
N MET A 53 6.68 -23.22 -8.67
CA MET A 53 7.33 -23.69 -7.43
C MET A 53 8.82 -23.37 -7.43
N ARG A 54 9.53 -23.65 -8.53
CA ARG A 54 10.96 -23.30 -8.65
C ARG A 54 11.22 -21.81 -8.50
N PHE A 55 10.37 -20.98 -9.10
CA PHE A 55 10.48 -19.52 -8.95
C PHE A 55 10.29 -19.09 -7.49
N LEU A 56 9.29 -19.62 -6.80
CA LEU A 56 9.01 -19.28 -5.41
C LEU A 56 10.08 -19.82 -4.45
N ASP A 57 10.57 -21.04 -4.67
CA ASP A 57 11.65 -21.62 -3.86
C ASP A 57 12.90 -20.72 -3.91
N GLU A 58 13.20 -20.14 -5.07
CA GLU A 58 14.36 -19.26 -5.27
C GLU A 58 14.11 -17.81 -4.79
N PHE A 59 12.95 -17.22 -5.08
CA PHE A 59 12.73 -15.77 -4.96
C PHE A 59 11.68 -15.34 -3.93
N SER A 60 11.00 -16.28 -3.26
CA SER A 60 9.97 -15.92 -2.26
C SER A 60 10.53 -15.22 -1.03
N ASN A 61 9.62 -14.60 -0.28
CA ASN A 61 9.85 -13.87 0.97
C ASN A 61 10.84 -12.71 0.84
N ILE A 62 10.99 -12.15 -0.36
CA ILE A 62 11.75 -10.92 -0.58
C ILE A 62 10.79 -9.74 -0.59
N ARG A 63 11.10 -8.73 0.22
CA ARG A 63 10.45 -7.43 0.16
C ARG A 63 11.49 -6.36 -0.11
N LEU A 64 11.24 -5.54 -1.11
CA LEU A 64 12.10 -4.41 -1.44
C LEU A 64 11.29 -3.15 -1.23
N VAL A 65 11.83 -2.18 -0.50
CA VAL A 65 11.17 -0.90 -0.20
C VAL A 65 12.09 0.21 -0.67
N LYS A 66 11.65 1.00 -1.64
CA LYS A 66 12.35 2.24 -2.01
C LYS A 66 11.75 3.32 -1.13
N ILE A 67 12.56 3.78 -0.18
CA ILE A 67 12.27 5.00 0.57
C ILE A 67 12.95 6.13 -0.20
N ASP A 68 12.21 6.78 -1.11
CA ASP A 68 12.72 8.00 -1.71
C ASP A 68 12.39 9.17 -0.77
N GLY A 69 13.35 9.49 0.10
CA GLY A 69 13.20 10.61 1.03
C GLY A 69 12.98 11.97 0.34
N SER A 70 13.28 12.08 -0.97
CA SER A 70 13.11 13.32 -1.74
C SER A 70 11.78 13.43 -2.49
N GLU A 71 11.15 12.29 -2.83
CA GLU A 71 9.94 12.27 -3.67
C GLU A 71 8.64 11.99 -2.89
N ARG A 72 8.69 11.86 -1.55
CA ARG A 72 7.53 11.50 -0.68
C ARG A 72 6.85 10.16 -1.04
N GLU A 73 7.41 9.43 -2.00
CA GLU A 73 6.93 8.15 -2.50
C GLU A 73 7.60 7.00 -1.75
N ASN A 74 6.77 6.16 -1.13
CA ASN A 74 7.15 4.87 -0.58
C ASN A 74 6.69 3.81 -1.59
N ARG A 75 7.64 3.22 -2.29
CA ARG A 75 7.36 2.06 -3.13
C ARG A 75 7.78 0.81 -2.38
N GLY A 76 6.90 -0.17 -2.33
CA GLY A 76 7.27 -1.50 -1.90
C GLY A 76 6.95 -2.53 -2.97
N ILE A 77 7.82 -3.51 -3.12
CA ILE A 77 7.64 -4.63 -4.04
C ILE A 77 7.90 -5.92 -3.25
N GLY A 78 7.14 -6.95 -3.56
CA GLY A 78 7.15 -8.23 -2.85
C GLY A 78 7.17 -9.39 -3.82
N LEU A 79 8.04 -10.37 -3.56
CA LEU A 79 8.03 -11.68 -4.18
C LEU A 79 7.54 -12.66 -3.12
N SER A 80 6.26 -12.99 -3.14
CA SER A 80 5.65 -13.85 -2.12
C SER A 80 4.25 -14.29 -2.54
N VAL A 81 3.82 -15.44 -2.01
CA VAL A 81 2.43 -15.85 -2.02
C VAL A 81 1.77 -15.38 -0.72
N ARG A 82 0.89 -14.37 -0.78
CA ARG A 82 0.19 -13.87 0.42
C ARG A 82 -0.88 -14.85 0.89
N GLU A 83 -1.07 -14.94 2.21
CA GLU A 83 -2.01 -15.85 2.91
C GLU A 83 -3.50 -15.63 2.57
N ARG A 84 -3.88 -14.60 1.79
CA ARG A 84 -5.27 -14.39 1.39
C ARG A 84 -5.55 -15.03 0.02
N ALA A 85 -6.37 -16.06 0.06
CA ALA A 85 -6.87 -16.93 -1.01
C ALA A 85 -7.62 -16.24 -2.20
N TYR A 86 -7.14 -15.10 -2.71
CA TYR A 86 -7.83 -14.32 -3.76
C TYR A 86 -7.15 -14.28 -5.15
N TRP A 87 -6.08 -15.06 -5.40
CA TRP A 87 -5.21 -14.79 -6.55
C TRP A 87 -4.91 -16.02 -7.43
N GLN A 88 -5.68 -17.10 -7.26
CA GLN A 88 -5.85 -18.07 -8.34
C GLN A 88 -6.88 -17.48 -9.29
N ASN A 89 -6.45 -17.15 -10.50
CA ASN A 89 -7.38 -16.85 -11.56
C ASN A 89 -7.29 -17.96 -12.61
N SER A 90 -8.38 -18.71 -12.79
CA SER A 90 -8.60 -19.36 -14.08
C SER A 90 -8.94 -18.26 -15.07
N TRP A 91 -7.98 -17.89 -15.92
CA TRP A 91 -8.28 -17.05 -17.08
C TRP A 91 -8.87 -17.96 -18.13
N GLU A 92 -10.16 -18.31 -17.95
CA GLU A 92 -10.92 -19.18 -18.83
C GLU A 92 -10.88 -18.71 -20.29
N ASP A 93 -10.87 -17.40 -20.50
CA ASP A 93 -10.69 -16.72 -21.80
C ASP A 93 -9.35 -17.04 -22.48
N LYS A 94 -8.35 -17.46 -21.71
CA LYS A 94 -7.02 -17.85 -22.21
C LYS A 94 -6.73 -19.34 -22.04
N GLY A 95 -7.63 -20.10 -21.42
CA GLY A 95 -7.40 -21.50 -21.07
C GLY A 95 -6.20 -21.72 -20.14
N LYS A 96 -5.82 -20.71 -19.33
CA LYS A 96 -4.65 -20.74 -18.47
C LYS A 96 -5.01 -20.60 -17.00
N ALA A 97 -4.37 -21.41 -16.16
CA ALA A 97 -4.35 -21.21 -14.73
C ALA A 97 -3.07 -20.47 -14.34
N VAL A 98 -3.21 -19.41 -13.55
CA VAL A 98 -2.09 -18.57 -13.11
C VAL A 98 -2.09 -18.39 -11.60
N ILE A 99 -0.90 -18.24 -11.04
CA ILE A 99 -0.64 -17.97 -9.63
C ILE A 99 0.02 -16.61 -9.52
N MET A 100 -0.44 -15.78 -8.58
CA MET A 100 0.30 -14.59 -8.22
C MET A 100 1.63 -14.95 -7.57
N VAL A 101 2.71 -14.38 -8.10
CA VAL A 101 4.07 -14.61 -7.61
C VAL A 101 4.75 -13.34 -7.13
N ALA A 102 4.24 -12.18 -7.52
CA ALA A 102 4.77 -10.90 -7.10
C ALA A 102 3.70 -9.83 -7.03
N ASN A 103 3.94 -8.83 -6.20
CA ASN A 103 3.11 -7.65 -6.10
C ASN A 103 3.96 -6.40 -5.90
N MET A 104 3.43 -5.26 -6.32
CA MET A 104 3.99 -3.95 -6.03
C MET A 104 2.93 -3.07 -5.41
N TRP A 105 3.34 -2.15 -4.56
CA TRP A 105 2.47 -1.12 -4.03
C TRP A 105 3.22 0.21 -3.92
N ASN A 106 2.49 1.31 -4.05
CA ASN A 106 2.98 2.65 -3.78
C ASN A 106 2.27 3.27 -2.58
N THR A 107 2.66 4.50 -2.26
CA THR A 107 2.02 5.36 -1.25
C THR A 107 0.52 5.54 -1.49
N SER A 108 0.05 5.47 -2.73
CA SER A 108 -1.36 5.63 -3.08
C SER A 108 -2.18 4.35 -2.80
N CYS A 109 -1.58 3.35 -2.15
CA CYS A 109 -2.18 2.06 -1.82
C CYS A 109 -2.67 1.30 -3.07
N ASP A 110 -2.13 1.59 -4.24
CA ASP A 110 -2.40 0.82 -5.45
C ASP A 110 -1.52 -0.42 -5.47
N GLU A 111 -2.16 -1.58 -5.47
CA GLU A 111 -1.47 -2.87 -5.55
C GLU A 111 -1.48 -3.36 -7.01
N ILE A 112 -0.29 -3.47 -7.59
CA ILE A 112 -0.07 -4.05 -8.91
C ILE A 112 0.35 -5.49 -8.71
N ASN A 113 -0.42 -6.39 -9.32
CA ASN A 113 -0.29 -7.83 -9.12
C ASN A 113 0.30 -8.49 -10.36
N PHE A 114 1.27 -9.37 -10.17
CA PHE A 114 1.93 -10.10 -11.23
C PHE A 114 1.72 -11.60 -11.05
N PHE A 115 1.41 -12.25 -12.17
CA PHE A 115 0.97 -13.63 -12.21
C PHE A 115 1.92 -14.46 -13.06
N MET A 116 2.14 -15.71 -12.67
CA MET A 116 2.90 -16.70 -13.41
C MET A 116 2.01 -17.90 -13.73
N SER A 117 2.03 -18.32 -14.99
CA SER A 117 1.39 -19.58 -15.42
C SER A 117 2.26 -20.79 -15.10
N GLY A 118 1.65 -21.97 -15.10
CA GLY A 118 2.36 -23.24 -14.99
C GLY A 118 3.48 -23.45 -16.01
N GLU A 119 3.33 -22.86 -17.21
CA GLU A 119 4.31 -22.90 -18.31
C GLU A 119 5.52 -21.98 -18.08
N GLY A 120 5.50 -21.14 -17.04
CA GLY A 120 6.57 -20.20 -16.74
C GLY A 120 6.41 -18.80 -17.33
N CYS A 121 5.27 -18.50 -17.99
CA CYS A 121 4.99 -17.16 -18.50
C CYS A 121 4.48 -16.22 -17.40
N PHE A 122 4.99 -14.99 -17.38
CA PHE A 122 4.61 -13.89 -16.49
C PHE A 122 3.60 -12.93 -17.15
N TYR A 123 2.68 -12.42 -16.34
CA TYR A 123 1.58 -11.55 -16.77
C TYR A 123 1.32 -10.43 -15.77
N ASP A 124 0.78 -9.31 -16.26
CA ASP A 124 0.29 -8.21 -15.43
C ASP A 124 -1.18 -8.40 -14.97
N ARG A 125 -1.69 -7.47 -14.16
CA ARG A 125 -3.10 -7.44 -13.71
C ARG A 125 -4.10 -7.33 -14.86
N GLY A 126 -3.72 -6.69 -15.96
CA GLY A 126 -4.51 -6.57 -17.20
C GLY A 126 -4.52 -7.84 -18.04
N ARG A 127 -3.88 -8.93 -17.57
CA ARG A 127 -3.68 -10.20 -18.28
C ARG A 127 -2.75 -10.10 -19.48
N ASN A 128 -1.98 -9.03 -19.62
CA ASN A 128 -1.02 -8.89 -20.70
C ASN A 128 0.22 -9.73 -20.42
N PHE A 129 0.76 -10.35 -21.46
CA PHE A 129 2.01 -11.10 -21.37
C PHE A 129 3.18 -10.13 -21.13
N ILE A 130 4.06 -10.46 -20.19
CA ILE A 130 5.26 -9.69 -19.90
C ILE A 130 6.47 -10.40 -20.53
N THR A 131 6.75 -11.64 -20.11
CA THR A 131 7.87 -12.46 -20.56
C THR A 131 7.68 -13.92 -20.13
N ASP A 132 8.41 -14.85 -20.72
CA ASP A 132 8.56 -16.24 -20.27
C ASP A 132 9.96 -16.54 -19.69
N ASN A 133 10.75 -15.49 -19.47
CA ASN A 133 12.09 -15.55 -18.89
C ASN A 133 12.12 -14.91 -17.49
N VAL A 134 12.68 -15.62 -16.52
CA VAL A 134 12.77 -15.16 -15.13
C VAL A 134 13.63 -13.90 -14.99
N ASP A 135 14.78 -13.83 -15.67
CA ASP A 135 15.70 -12.70 -15.56
C ASP A 135 15.08 -11.43 -16.14
N GLU A 136 14.43 -11.55 -17.30
CA GLU A 136 13.68 -10.46 -17.90
C GLU A 136 12.55 -9.99 -16.99
N PHE A 137 11.87 -10.92 -16.30
CA PHE A 137 10.82 -10.56 -15.35
C PHE A 137 11.40 -9.82 -14.13
N LEU A 138 12.49 -10.29 -13.54
CA LEU A 138 13.14 -9.65 -12.38
C LEU A 138 13.68 -8.26 -12.74
N GLU A 139 14.29 -8.10 -13.93
CA GLU A 139 14.70 -6.80 -14.44
C GLU A 139 13.50 -5.88 -14.67
N PHE A 140 12.44 -6.38 -15.32
CA PHE A 140 11.20 -5.63 -15.48
C PHE A 140 10.65 -5.19 -14.12
N PHE A 141 10.59 -6.09 -13.14
CA PHE A 141 10.02 -5.86 -11.82
C PHE A 141 10.77 -4.79 -11.02
N LEU A 142 12.11 -4.73 -11.14
CA LEU A 142 12.92 -3.68 -10.51
C LEU A 142 12.73 -2.30 -11.16
N ASN A 143 12.30 -2.25 -12.42
CA ASN A 143 12.27 -1.04 -13.24
C ASN A 143 10.86 -0.51 -13.57
N VAL A 144 9.83 -1.34 -13.45
CA VAL A 144 8.47 -0.94 -13.77
C VAL A 144 8.06 0.24 -12.86
N PRO A 145 7.59 1.37 -13.42
CA PRO A 145 7.16 2.50 -12.62
C PRO A 145 5.86 2.16 -11.86
N CYS A 146 5.74 2.63 -10.62
CA CYS A 146 4.53 2.51 -9.81
C CYS A 146 3.88 3.90 -9.66
N ARG A 147 3.59 4.54 -10.79
CA ARG A 147 3.20 5.97 -10.86
C ARG A 147 1.69 6.21 -10.88
N ASP A 148 0.93 5.29 -10.30
CA ASP A 148 -0.51 5.47 -10.17
C ASP A 148 -0.76 6.33 -8.94
N HIS A 149 -0.61 7.64 -9.11
CA HIS A 149 -1.12 8.63 -8.17
C HIS A 149 -2.54 8.99 -8.57
N GLU A 150 -3.43 8.97 -7.60
CA GLU A 150 -4.82 9.31 -7.84
C GLU A 150 -5.00 10.82 -7.74
N GLN A 151 -5.57 11.41 -8.79
CA GLN A 151 -5.98 12.81 -8.75
C GLN A 151 -7.36 12.90 -8.09
N PRO A 152 -7.55 13.75 -7.07
CA PRO A 152 -8.86 13.94 -6.44
C PRO A 152 -9.94 14.21 -7.48
N SER A 153 -10.89 13.29 -7.58
CA SER A 153 -11.99 13.42 -8.54
C SER A 153 -12.97 14.53 -8.13
N GLY A 154 -13.72 15.08 -9.09
CA GLY A 154 -14.81 16.01 -8.79
C GLY A 154 -15.86 15.42 -7.83
N TYR A 155 -16.01 14.10 -7.79
CA TYR A 155 -16.87 13.42 -6.82
C TYR A 155 -16.31 13.52 -5.39
N THR A 156 -15.00 13.41 -5.21
CA THR A 156 -14.37 13.62 -3.89
C THR A 156 -14.59 15.02 -3.38
N TYR A 157 -14.42 16.03 -4.23
CA TYR A 157 -14.73 17.41 -3.85
C TYR A 157 -16.21 17.60 -3.51
N GLN A 158 -17.12 16.93 -4.21
CA GLN A 158 -18.54 16.95 -3.86
C GLN A 158 -18.79 16.35 -2.47
N LEU A 159 -18.20 15.19 -2.15
CA LEU A 159 -18.33 14.57 -0.82
C LEU A 159 -17.81 15.49 0.29
N LEU A 160 -16.68 16.14 0.06
CA LEU A 160 -16.12 17.12 1.00
C LEU A 160 -17.08 18.30 1.18
N HIS A 161 -17.58 18.87 0.09
CA HIS A 161 -18.55 19.98 0.14
C HIS A 161 -19.83 19.60 0.88
N ASP A 162 -20.36 18.39 0.63
CA ASP A 162 -21.55 17.87 1.31
C ASP A 162 -21.31 17.64 2.81
N ALA A 163 -20.07 17.36 3.22
CA ALA A 163 -19.63 17.28 4.62
C ALA A 163 -19.39 18.67 5.25
N GLY A 164 -19.57 19.76 4.50
CA GLY A 164 -19.39 21.14 4.97
C GLY A 164 -17.98 21.70 4.78
N TRP A 165 -17.13 21.05 3.97
CA TRP A 165 -15.84 21.63 3.58
C TRP A 165 -16.01 22.67 2.47
N TYR A 166 -15.19 23.71 2.51
CA TYR A 166 -14.99 24.66 1.42
C TYR A 166 -13.56 25.19 1.52
N GLU A 167 -12.97 25.56 0.38
CA GLU A 167 -11.61 26.07 0.33
C GLU A 167 -11.45 27.31 1.21
N GLY A 168 -10.45 27.30 2.09
CA GLY A 168 -10.19 28.38 3.03
C GLY A 168 -11.10 28.37 4.27
N ARG A 169 -11.76 27.25 4.58
CA ARG A 169 -12.32 27.02 5.93
C ARG A 169 -11.21 27.16 6.98
N GLU A 170 -11.54 27.77 8.11
CA GLU A 170 -10.58 28.03 9.19
C GLU A 170 -11.25 27.77 10.55
N GLU A 171 -11.05 26.57 11.10
CA GLU A 171 -11.42 26.24 12.47
C GLU A 171 -10.39 26.82 13.46
N ASP A 172 -10.87 27.27 14.63
CA ASP A 172 -10.01 27.72 15.72
C ASP A 172 -9.22 26.54 16.29
N MET A 173 -7.89 26.64 16.24
CA MET A 173 -6.97 25.61 16.73
C MET A 173 -6.19 26.04 17.98
N THR A 174 -6.57 27.15 18.61
CA THR A 174 -5.80 27.74 19.72
C THR A 174 -5.54 26.72 20.84
N GLU A 175 -6.59 26.03 21.29
CA GLU A 175 -6.48 25.03 22.37
C GLU A 175 -5.61 23.83 21.97
N LEU A 176 -5.71 23.37 20.72
CA LEU A 176 -4.88 22.28 20.19
C LEU A 176 -3.40 22.67 20.16
N ILE A 177 -3.09 23.86 19.61
CA ILE A 177 -1.73 24.36 19.50
C ILE A 177 -1.08 24.48 20.88
N ASP A 178 -1.81 24.99 21.87
CA ASP A 178 -1.28 25.15 23.22
C ASP A 178 -1.03 23.82 23.92
N LYS A 179 -1.94 22.84 23.78
CA LYS A 179 -1.70 21.46 24.26
C LYS A 179 -0.47 20.82 23.61
N CYS A 180 -0.31 20.94 22.29
CA CYS A 180 0.88 20.42 21.62
C CYS A 180 2.15 21.04 22.20
N LYS A 181 2.18 22.37 22.41
CA LYS A 181 3.32 23.04 23.04
C LYS A 181 3.59 22.55 24.46
N GLU A 182 2.54 22.36 25.27
CA GLU A 182 2.64 21.81 26.63
C GLU A 182 3.27 20.40 26.63
N GLU A 183 2.97 19.59 25.63
CA GLU A 183 3.54 18.26 25.43
C GLU A 183 4.92 18.28 24.75
N GLY A 184 5.50 19.47 24.49
CA GLY A 184 6.81 19.63 23.87
C GLY A 184 6.81 19.45 22.34
N TYR A 185 5.65 19.52 21.70
CA TYR A 185 5.45 19.33 20.28
C TYR A 185 5.07 20.63 19.56
N ALA A 186 5.76 20.95 18.47
CA ALA A 186 5.46 22.10 17.62
C ALA A 186 4.89 21.63 16.28
N LEU A 187 3.64 21.99 16.00
CA LEU A 187 2.99 21.77 14.72
C LEU A 187 3.66 22.60 13.62
N THR A 188 3.85 22.01 12.44
CA THR A 188 4.28 22.74 11.24
C THR A 188 3.15 23.58 10.67
N ASP A 189 3.47 24.56 9.82
CA ASP A 189 2.43 25.37 9.18
C ASP A 189 1.54 24.56 8.23
N ILE A 190 2.10 23.51 7.62
CA ILE A 190 1.32 22.55 6.81
C ILE A 190 0.31 21.82 7.69
N GLN A 191 0.74 21.30 8.85
CA GLN A 191 -0.17 20.62 9.77
C GLN A 191 -1.27 21.57 10.26
N LYS A 192 -0.92 22.79 10.64
CA LYS A 192 -1.89 23.82 11.04
C LYS A 192 -2.90 24.09 9.93
N SER A 193 -2.44 24.32 8.69
CA SER A 193 -3.33 24.61 7.56
C SER A 193 -4.33 23.47 7.34
N ILE A 194 -3.86 22.23 7.31
CA ILE A 194 -4.71 21.05 7.08
C ILE A 194 -5.71 20.85 8.22
N ILE A 195 -5.24 20.92 9.48
CA ILE A 195 -6.12 20.72 10.63
C ILE A 195 -7.18 21.82 10.67
N SER A 196 -6.80 23.09 10.49
CA SER A 196 -7.75 24.21 10.51
C SER A 196 -8.82 24.08 9.43
N GLU A 197 -8.45 23.61 8.24
CA GLU A 197 -9.37 23.55 7.11
C GLU A 197 -10.28 22.32 7.12
N PHE A 198 -9.83 21.19 7.66
CA PHE A 198 -10.54 19.92 7.55
C PHE A 198 -11.05 19.33 8.87
N SER A 199 -10.70 19.91 10.02
CA SER A 199 -11.14 19.43 11.33
C SER A 199 -12.67 19.45 11.49
N GLY A 200 -13.19 18.46 12.21
CA GLY A 200 -14.62 18.33 12.51
C GLY A 200 -15.47 17.77 11.36
N LEU A 201 -14.88 17.48 10.20
CA LEU A 201 -15.60 16.89 9.07
C LEU A 201 -15.95 15.41 9.34
N VAL A 202 -17.18 15.05 8.98
CA VAL A 202 -17.63 13.65 8.87
C VAL A 202 -18.04 13.43 7.42
N ILE A 203 -17.21 12.72 6.68
CA ILE A 203 -17.38 12.54 5.23
C ILE A 203 -17.85 11.11 5.00
N GLU A 204 -18.93 10.95 4.25
CA GLU A 204 -19.53 9.64 3.96
C GLU A 204 -19.68 9.43 2.45
N ASN A 205 -19.22 8.30 1.92
CA ASN A 205 -19.46 7.94 0.52
C ASN A 205 -20.65 6.96 0.37
N PRO A 206 -21.81 7.41 -0.13
CA PRO A 206 -22.99 6.54 -0.28
C PRO A 206 -22.93 5.58 -1.48
N ARG A 207 -22.01 5.75 -2.44
CA ARG A 207 -21.93 4.91 -3.65
C ARG A 207 -21.42 3.50 -3.36
N ILE A 208 -20.69 3.31 -2.28
CA ILE A 208 -20.09 2.04 -1.91
C ILE A 208 -21.07 1.39 -0.91
N LYS A 209 -21.92 0.49 -1.43
CA LYS A 209 -23.15 -0.04 -0.81
C LYS A 209 -22.98 -0.89 0.47
N GLN A 210 -21.87 -0.77 1.21
CA GLN A 210 -21.75 -1.28 2.57
C GLN A 210 -21.57 -0.09 3.53
N THR A 211 -22.68 0.29 4.16
CA THR A 211 -23.04 1.58 4.77
C THR A 211 -22.17 2.08 5.94
N TYR A 212 -21.02 1.48 6.23
CA TYR A 212 -20.10 1.89 7.30
C TYR A 212 -18.63 1.98 6.84
N HIS A 213 -18.31 1.49 5.64
CA HIS A 213 -16.92 1.27 5.26
C HIS A 213 -16.22 2.50 4.67
N ASN A 214 -16.90 3.60 4.36
CA ASN A 214 -16.21 4.78 3.79
C ASN A 214 -16.62 6.07 4.49
N ARG A 215 -16.60 6.00 5.82
CA ARG A 215 -16.70 7.17 6.69
C ARG A 215 -15.30 7.59 7.11
N VAL A 216 -14.92 8.81 6.76
CA VAL A 216 -13.73 9.50 7.29
C VAL A 216 -14.21 10.53 8.29
N ARG A 217 -13.71 10.44 9.53
CA ARG A 217 -13.98 11.42 10.57
C ARG A 217 -12.70 12.11 10.96
N LEU A 218 -12.63 13.40 10.68
CA LEU A 218 -11.53 14.26 11.10
C LEU A 218 -11.93 14.93 12.42
N ARG A 219 -11.08 14.79 13.43
CA ARG A 219 -11.33 15.30 14.78
C ARG A 219 -11.39 16.82 14.76
N SER A 220 -12.29 17.39 15.56
CA SER A 220 -12.30 18.84 15.79
C SER A 220 -11.06 19.25 16.61
N ALA A 221 -10.76 20.55 16.68
CA ALA A 221 -9.72 21.04 17.58
C ALA A 221 -10.05 20.77 19.06
N ASP A 222 -11.35 20.75 19.41
CA ASP A 222 -11.85 20.43 20.76
C ASP A 222 -11.66 18.93 21.10
N ASP A 223 -11.70 18.06 20.10
CA ASP A 223 -11.40 16.64 20.23
C ASP A 223 -9.88 16.48 20.40
N ARG A 224 -9.44 16.18 21.62
CA ARG A 224 -8.02 16.04 21.98
C ARG A 224 -7.28 15.04 21.05
N LEU A 225 -6.54 15.57 20.06
CA LEU A 225 -5.65 14.80 19.20
C LEU A 225 -4.50 14.21 20.03
N ARG A 226 -3.91 13.11 19.55
CA ARG A 226 -2.76 12.47 20.20
C ARG A 226 -1.54 12.53 19.30
N HIS A 227 -0.38 12.80 19.91
CA HIS A 227 0.90 12.67 19.23
C HIS A 227 1.42 11.23 19.34
N HIS A 228 1.93 10.71 18.24
CA HIS A 228 2.57 9.40 18.21
C HIS A 228 3.91 9.47 17.49
N VAL A 229 4.94 8.92 18.13
CA VAL A 229 6.18 8.56 17.45
C VAL A 229 6.07 7.08 17.11
N PHE A 230 6.01 6.77 15.82
CA PHE A 230 6.07 5.38 15.38
C PHE A 230 7.53 4.92 15.41
N ASN A 231 7.91 4.13 16.41
CA ASN A 231 9.15 3.33 16.38
C ASN A 231 8.90 2.02 15.66
N ASN A 232 8.40 2.09 14.43
CA ASN A 232 8.20 0.92 13.60
C ASN A 232 9.11 1.09 12.40
N ASP A 233 10.23 0.37 12.39
CA ASP A 233 11.28 0.32 11.35
C ASP A 233 10.77 0.00 9.93
N ARG A 234 9.45 -0.10 9.75
CA ARG A 234 8.81 -0.63 8.56
C ARG A 234 8.50 0.46 7.53
N PHE A 235 7.91 1.63 7.85
CA PHE A 235 7.39 2.54 6.80
C PHE A 235 7.27 4.04 7.11
N ILE A 236 7.29 4.44 8.39
CA ILE A 236 7.48 5.85 8.74
C ILE A 236 8.98 6.02 8.97
N PRO A 237 9.69 6.90 8.23
CA PRO A 237 11.10 7.15 8.49
C PRO A 237 11.31 7.52 9.95
N ASP A 238 12.35 6.98 10.59
CA ASP A 238 12.69 7.30 11.98
C ASP A 238 12.68 8.81 12.22
N GLY A 239 11.98 9.24 13.27
CA GLY A 239 11.88 10.65 13.65
C GLY A 239 10.85 11.48 12.88
N VAL A 240 9.95 10.86 12.11
CA VAL A 240 8.76 11.56 11.58
C VAL A 240 7.66 11.55 12.65
N ASP A 241 7.56 12.68 13.35
CA ASP A 241 6.46 12.94 14.26
C ASP A 241 5.14 13.10 13.49
N VAL A 242 4.09 12.45 13.97
CA VAL A 242 2.75 12.56 13.42
C VAL A 242 1.72 12.88 14.51
N ILE A 243 0.61 13.48 14.10
CA ILE A 243 -0.53 13.76 14.97
C ILE A 243 -1.75 12.98 14.48
N GLU A 244 -2.45 12.26 15.37
CA GLU A 244 -3.73 11.61 15.03
C GLU A 244 -4.71 12.70 14.60
N ILE A 245 -5.28 12.57 13.41
CA ILE A 245 -6.24 13.54 12.84
C ILE A 245 -7.66 12.99 12.75
N GLY A 246 -7.85 11.68 12.94
CA GLY A 246 -9.14 11.09 12.66
C GLY A 246 -9.15 9.58 12.58
N HIS A 247 -10.29 9.07 12.10
CA HIS A 247 -10.55 7.65 11.93
C HIS A 247 -11.20 7.39 10.56
N TYR A 248 -10.85 6.25 9.98
CA TYR A 248 -11.50 5.65 8.82
C TYR A 248 -12.18 4.33 9.23
N GLN A 249 -13.38 4.05 8.72
CA GLN A 249 -14.15 2.83 9.06
C GLN A 249 -14.37 2.60 10.56
N ASP A 250 -14.50 3.69 11.33
CA ASP A 250 -14.66 3.71 12.78
C ASP A 250 -13.55 3.01 13.60
N ASN A 251 -12.50 2.46 12.97
CA ASN A 251 -11.48 1.63 13.65
C ASN A 251 -10.05 1.82 13.13
N VAL A 252 -9.84 2.53 12.02
CA VAL A 252 -8.50 2.78 11.46
C VAL A 252 -8.09 4.20 11.81
N GLU A 253 -7.21 4.35 12.79
CA GLU A 253 -6.61 5.65 13.14
C GLU A 253 -5.83 6.23 11.95
N LEU A 254 -6.04 7.52 11.72
CA LEU A 254 -5.39 8.32 10.69
C LEU A 254 -4.47 9.35 11.35
N TYR A 255 -3.28 9.51 10.80
CA TYR A 255 -2.25 10.39 11.32
C TYR A 255 -1.75 11.34 10.24
N LEU A 256 -1.43 12.56 10.62
CA LEU A 256 -0.88 13.59 9.75
C LEU A 256 0.59 13.84 10.10
N SER A 257 1.46 13.63 9.12
CA SER A 257 2.88 13.94 9.23
C SER A 257 3.17 15.43 9.09
N LYS A 258 4.37 15.82 9.55
CA LYS A 258 4.90 17.18 9.43
C LYS A 258 4.94 17.74 8.00
N ASP A 259 5.06 16.87 7.00
CA ASP A 259 5.11 17.21 5.58
C ASP A 259 3.74 17.17 4.87
N GLY A 260 2.66 16.85 5.59
CA GLY A 260 1.29 16.93 5.10
C GLY A 260 0.74 15.65 4.46
N ARG A 261 1.26 14.47 4.82
CA ARG A 261 0.74 13.17 4.35
C ARG A 261 -0.11 12.50 5.40
N ILE A 262 -1.10 11.73 4.95
CA ILE A 262 -1.90 10.86 5.83
C ILE A 262 -1.18 9.52 5.97
N PHE A 263 -1.12 9.00 7.19
CA PHE A 263 -0.68 7.65 7.51
C PHE A 263 -1.79 6.90 8.24
N ASN A 264 -1.89 5.59 8.04
CA ASN A 264 -2.77 4.75 8.85
C ASN A 264 -2.07 4.25 10.14
N HIS A 265 -2.83 3.62 11.04
CA HIS A 265 -2.32 3.01 12.29
C HIS A 265 -1.18 1.99 12.12
N MET A 266 -0.99 1.44 10.93
CA MET A 266 0.11 0.53 10.61
C MET A 266 1.37 1.27 10.13
N GLY A 267 1.33 2.60 10.05
CA GLY A 267 2.41 3.46 9.58
C GLY A 267 2.58 3.50 8.06
N PHE A 268 1.58 3.06 7.29
CA PHE A 268 1.63 3.19 5.83
C PHE A 268 1.08 4.56 5.40
N PRO A 269 1.79 5.29 4.53
CA PRO A 269 1.24 6.51 3.96
C PRO A 269 0.07 6.16 3.04
N VAL A 270 -0.89 7.08 2.95
CA VAL A 270 -2.08 7.00 2.11
C VAL A 270 -2.09 8.26 1.28
N GLY A 271 -1.56 8.19 0.06
CA GLY A 271 -1.35 9.33 -0.83
C GLY A 271 -0.08 10.14 -0.57
N ILE A 272 0.45 10.79 -1.61
CA ILE A 272 1.70 11.60 -1.56
C ILE A 272 1.48 12.95 -0.89
N ASP A 273 0.23 13.36 -0.80
CA ASP A 273 -0.26 14.52 -0.06
C ASP A 273 -1.60 14.21 0.60
N PHE A 274 -2.08 15.17 1.38
CA PHE A 274 -3.32 15.07 2.13
C PHE A 274 -4.56 14.84 1.25
N MET A 275 -4.65 15.53 0.11
CA MET A 275 -5.85 15.50 -0.74
C MET A 275 -5.94 14.20 -1.53
N GLU A 276 -4.82 13.71 -2.06
CA GLU A 276 -4.75 12.36 -2.63
C GLU A 276 -5.10 11.32 -1.55
N GLY A 277 -4.59 11.46 -0.33
CA GLY A 277 -4.90 10.55 0.77
C GLY A 277 -6.38 10.49 1.10
N LEU A 278 -7.03 11.65 1.21
CA LEU A 278 -8.49 11.72 1.37
C LEU A 278 -9.22 11.10 0.19
N HIS A 279 -8.78 11.36 -1.04
CA HIS A 279 -9.39 10.77 -2.23
C HIS A 279 -9.36 9.25 -2.18
N ILE A 280 -8.20 8.66 -1.87
CA ILE A 280 -8.02 7.21 -1.73
C ILE A 280 -8.94 6.64 -0.65
N LEU A 281 -8.94 7.24 0.55
CA LEU A 281 -9.77 6.79 1.67
C LEU A 281 -11.27 6.86 1.36
N LEU A 282 -11.69 7.81 0.52
CA LEU A 282 -13.10 7.97 0.17
C LEU A 282 -13.54 7.09 -0.99
N ASN A 283 -12.62 6.52 -1.79
CA ASN A 283 -12.96 5.80 -3.02
C ASN A 283 -12.53 4.32 -3.05
N LYS A 284 -11.66 3.87 -2.14
CA LYS A 284 -11.32 2.45 -1.96
C LYS A 284 -12.33 1.71 -1.08
#